data_AF-A0A382PY05-F1
#
_entry.id   AF-A0A382PY05-F1
#
_cell.length_a   1.000
_cell.length_b   1.000
_cell.length_c   1.000
_cell.angle_alpha   90.00
_cell.angle_beta   90.00
_cell.angle_gamma   90.00
#
_symmetry.space_group_name_H-M   'P 1'
#
loop_
_entity.id
_entity.type
_entity.pdbx_description
1 polymer ?
#
loop_
_entity_poly.entity_id
_entity_poly.type
_entity_poly.pdbx_seq_one_letter_code
_entity_poly.pdbx_strand_id
1 'polypeptide(L)' 'MEISMKKHKRTLEDLKNSTLIPAMLVPERIPVSLATVRSWIFQGKLPVVKIGRMVFIRKEVLEKIEMEGLE' A
#
# COMPACT_ATOMS: atom_id res chain seq x y z
N MET A 1 1.34 -32.30 19.09
CA MET A 1 2.28 -31.23 18.69
C MET A 1 1.45 -30.08 18.16
N GLU A 2 1.07 -29.17 19.05
CA GLU A 2 0.23 -28.02 18.68
C GLU A 2 1.16 -26.94 18.11
N ILE A 3 1.12 -26.74 16.80
CA ILE A 3 1.85 -25.65 16.14
C ILE A 3 1.06 -24.38 16.45
N SER A 4 1.35 -23.77 17.61
CA SER A 4 0.84 -22.45 17.96
C SER A 4 1.36 -21.46 16.92
N MET A 5 0.53 -21.15 15.93
CA MET A 5 0.75 -20.02 15.02
C MET A 5 0.60 -18.75 15.85
N LYS A 6 1.67 -18.35 16.55
CA LYS A 6 1.77 -17.02 17.15
C LYS A 6 1.48 -16.01 16.04
N LYS A 7 0.41 -15.23 16.20
CA LYS A 7 0.12 -14.11 15.30
C LYS A 7 1.29 -13.14 15.37
N HIS A 8 2.24 -13.23 14.44
CA HIS A 8 3.28 -12.21 14.29
C HIS A 8 2.57 -10.92 13.91
N LYS A 9 2.54 -9.97 14.85
CA LYS A 9 2.14 -8.59 14.56
C LYS A 9 3.22 -8.03 13.63
N ARG A 10 2.89 -7.82 12.35
CA ARG A 10 3.75 -7.07 11.43
C ARG A 10 3.91 -5.64 11.92
N THR A 11 5.13 -5.14 11.87
CA THR A 11 5.46 -3.74 12.16
C THR A 11 5.12 -2.84 10.96
N LEU A 12 5.19 -1.52 11.14
CA LEU A 12 5.05 -0.58 10.03
C LEU A 12 6.18 -0.78 9.01
N GLU A 13 7.42 -0.93 9.46
CA GLU A 13 8.56 -1.27 8.60
C GLU A 13 8.34 -2.56 7.78
N ASP A 14 7.77 -3.60 8.37
CA ASP A 14 7.45 -4.85 7.64
C ASP A 14 6.42 -4.59 6.52
N LEU A 15 5.46 -3.71 6.77
CA LEU A 15 4.43 -3.34 5.80
C LEU A 15 4.98 -2.42 4.70
N LYS A 16 5.98 -1.60 4.99
CA LYS A 16 6.65 -0.76 3.98
C LYS A 16 7.41 -1.60 2.96
N ASN A 17 7.95 -2.75 3.35
CA ASN A 17 8.71 -3.63 2.46
C ASN A 17 7.89 -4.77 1.83
N SER A 18 6.61 -4.87 2.20
CA SER A 18 5.66 -5.85 1.67
C SER A 18 5.37 -5.63 0.19
N THR A 19 4.98 -6.69 -0.52
CA THR A 19 4.44 -6.61 -1.89
C THR A 19 3.13 -5.82 -1.95
N LEU A 20 2.38 -5.80 -0.84
CA LEU A 20 1.15 -5.01 -0.70
C LEU A 20 1.38 -3.92 0.35
N ILE A 21 1.35 -2.67 -0.09
CA ILE A 21 1.54 -1.49 0.73
C ILE A 21 0.15 -0.92 1.09
N PRO A 22 -0.18 -0.76 2.38
CA PRO A 22 -1.42 -0.08 2.78
C PRO A 22 -1.50 1.33 2.18
N ALA A 23 -2.68 1.72 1.67
CA ALA A 23 -2.88 3.04 1.05
C ALA A 23 -2.48 4.22 1.95
N MET A 24 -2.58 4.05 3.27
CA MET A 24 -2.17 5.06 4.26
C MET A 24 -0.66 5.30 4.31
N LEU A 25 0.17 4.35 3.84
CA LEU A 25 1.64 4.47 3.82
C LEU A 25 2.17 5.00 2.48
N VAL A 26 1.31 5.18 1.47
CA VAL A 26 1.73 5.72 0.15
C VAL A 26 2.40 7.10 0.26
N PRO A 27 1.94 8.05 1.11
CA PRO A 27 2.60 9.34 1.29
C PRO A 27 4.06 9.28 1.77
N GLU A 28 4.49 8.17 2.37
CA GLU A 28 5.89 8.00 2.79
C GLU A 28 6.83 7.71 1.59
N ARG A 29 6.26 7.33 0.44
CA ARG A 29 6.99 6.96 -0.77
C ARG A 29 6.82 8.01 -1.88
N ILE A 30 5.58 8.42 -2.10
CA ILE A 30 5.21 9.42 -3.09
C ILE A 30 4.77 10.67 -2.32
N PRO A 31 5.46 11.82 -2.46
CA PRO A 31 5.24 13.00 -1.62
C PRO A 31 3.95 13.74 -1.99
N VAL A 32 2.81 13.12 -1.70
CA VAL A 32 1.47 13.65 -1.89
C VAL A 32 0.63 13.42 -0.63
N SER A 33 -0.40 14.23 -0.45
CA SER A 33 -1.29 14.08 0.71
C SER A 33 -2.08 12.76 0.65
N LEU A 34 -2.51 12.24 1.81
CA LEU A 34 -3.41 11.09 1.85
C LEU A 34 -4.74 11.37 1.14
N ALA A 35 -5.21 12.62 1.12
CA ALA A 35 -6.39 13.03 0.36
C ALA A 35 -6.16 12.88 -1.16
N THR A 36 -4.98 13.23 -1.64
CA THR A 36 -4.57 13.01 -3.04
C THR A 36 -4.54 11.53 -3.38
N VAL A 37 -3.96 10.69 -2.52
CA VAL A 37 -3.96 9.22 -2.70
C VAL A 37 -5.40 8.69 -2.78
N ARG A 38 -6.29 9.14 -1.89
CA ARG A 38 -7.71 8.76 -1.92
C ARG A 38 -8.39 9.21 -3.20
N SER A 39 -8.10 10.42 -3.69
CA SER A 39 -8.60 10.94 -4.95
C SER A 39 -8.16 10.08 -6.13
N TRP A 40 -6.88 9.70 -6.20
CA TRP A 40 -6.37 8.81 -7.25
C TRP A 40 -7.01 7.43 -7.22
N ILE A 41 -7.22 6.86 -6.02
CA ILE A 41 -7.94 5.59 -5.86
C ILE A 41 -9.39 5.73 -6.34
N PHE A 42 -10.07 6.81 -5.96
CA PHE A 42 -11.46 7.07 -6.35
C PHE A 42 -11.61 7.29 -7.86
N GLN A 43 -10.64 7.98 -8.47
CA GLN A 43 -10.57 8.21 -9.92
C GLN A 43 -10.10 6.97 -10.71
N GLY A 44 -9.70 5.89 -10.04
CA GLY A 44 -9.20 4.68 -10.69
C GLY A 44 -7.78 4.79 -11.27
N LYS A 45 -7.04 5.86 -10.95
CA LYS A 45 -5.65 6.08 -11.38
C LYS A 45 -4.65 5.17 -10.67
N LEU A 46 -4.99 4.76 -9.44
CA LEU A 46 -4.22 3.78 -8.70
C LEU A 46 -4.91 2.41 -8.74
N PRO A 47 -4.30 1.38 -9.34
CA PRO A 47 -4.80 0.02 -9.20
C PRO A 47 -4.66 -0.45 -7.75
N VAL A 48 -5.78 -0.84 -7.15
CA VAL A 48 -5.86 -1.23 -5.73
C VAL A 48 -6.26 -2.70 -5.55
N VAL A 49 -5.73 -3.30 -4.48
CA VAL A 49 -6.16 -4.60 -3.96
C VAL A 49 -6.93 -4.36 -2.67
N LYS A 50 -8.17 -4.85 -2.59
CA LYS A 50 -9.01 -4.75 -1.38
C LYS A 50 -9.00 -6.07 -0.63
N ILE A 51 -8.67 -6.03 0.67
CA ILE A 51 -8.74 -7.19 1.57
C ILE A 51 -9.58 -6.78 2.77
N GLY A 52 -10.81 -7.29 2.83
CA GLY A 52 -11.81 -6.84 3.81
C GLY A 52 -12.06 -5.33 3.70
N ARG A 53 -11.86 -4.60 4.80
CA ARG A 53 -12.03 -3.13 4.86
C ARG A 53 -10.75 -2.34 4.52
N MET A 54 -9.66 -3.03 4.21
CA MET A 54 -8.36 -2.42 3.95
C MET A 54 -8.09 -2.30 2.45
N VAL A 55 -7.41 -1.22 2.07
CA VAL A 55 -7.01 -0.91 0.70
C VAL A 55 -5.49 -0.91 0.61
N PHE A 56 -4.98 -1.66 -0.35
CA PHE A 56 -3.55 -1.81 -0.60
C PHE A 56 -3.21 -1.44 -2.04
N ILE A 57 -2.00 -0.97 -2.26
CA ILE A 57 -1.39 -0.77 -3.56
C ILE A 57 -0.22 -1.75 -3.66
N ARG A 58 -0.06 -2.33 -4.84
CA ARG A 58 1.08 -3.17 -5.17
C ARG A 58 2.37 -2.35 -5.14
N LYS A 59 3.43 -2.89 -4.53
CA LYS A 59 4.72 -2.19 -4.42
C LYS A 59 5.25 -1.80 -5.81
N GLU A 60 5.14 -2.71 -6.78
CA GLU A 60 5.59 -2.52 -8.16
C GLU A 60 4.88 -1.34 -8.87
N VAL A 61 3.64 -1.04 -8.48
CA VAL A 61 2.88 0.10 -9.02
C VAL A 61 3.44 1.42 -8.48
N LEU A 62 3.76 1.47 -7.18
CA LEU A 62 4.33 2.66 -6.56
C LEU A 62 5.74 2.94 -7.11
N GLU A 63 6.55 1.89 -7.29
CA GLU A 63 7.88 2.00 -7.91
C GLU A 63 7.80 2.55 -9.34
N LYS A 64 6.82 2.09 -10.14
CA LYS A 64 6.59 2.65 -11.47
C LYS A 64 6.24 4.14 -11.42
N ILE A 65 5.38 4.56 -10.48
CA ILE A 65 4.98 5.97 -10.33
C ILE A 65 6.16 6.83 -9.86
N GLU A 66 7.01 6.32 -8.98
CA GLU A 66 8.24 7.01 -8.55
C GLU A 66 9.18 7.26 -9.74
N MET A 67 9.25 6.34 -10.70
CA MET A 67 10.11 6.45 -11.88
C MET A 67 9.51 7.28 -13.01
N GLU A 68 8.23 7.06 -13.34
CA GLU A 68 7.60 7.53 -14.56
C GLU A 68 6.54 8.63 -14.31
N GLY A 69 6.18 8.87 -13.05
CA GLY A 69 5.05 9.71 -12.68
C GLY A 69 3.71 8.95 -12.73
N LEU A 70 2.62 9.67 -12.42
CA LEU A 70 1.27 9.14 -12.50
C LEU A 70 0.60 9.59 -13.80
N GLU A 71 0.20 8.63 -14.65
CA GLU A 71 -0.65 8.85 -15.83
C GLU A 71 -2.13 9.11 -15.47
#